data_AF-A0A1Z5JE14-F1
#
_entry.id   AF-A0A1Z5JE14-F1
#
_cell.length_a   1.000
_cell.length_b   1.000
_cell.length_c   1.000
_cell.angle_alpha   90.00
_cell.angle_beta   90.00
_cell.angle_gamma   90.00
#
_symmetry.space_group_name_H-M   'P 1'
#
loop_
_entity.id
_entity.type
_entity.pdbx_description
1 polymer ?
#
loop_
_entity_poly.entity_id
_entity_poly.type
_entity_poly.pdbx_seq_one_letter_code
_entity_poly.pdbx_strand_id
1 'polypeptide(L)'
;MDRAAHFFILSVIFLLCLLPVICSQSALEYIRVFSGNAITNMTIYKNRGGNKVYVLHFSTEHWSVLATDRLQRTTKLSRQNNCTWASNAGPYHADGSSVGLVVSQGEIRHESYGGVGFGLTEDNTQWVIGTPNRSDVPYLSEFVTGFDWLVRDGAMVNSTDTTGAVLAARTAIGVDDEGRLLLMIIDGCEKW
;
A
#
# COMPACT_ATOMS: atom_id res chain seq x y z
N MET A 1 22.80 22.80 -0.74
CA MET A 1 22.43 22.87 -2.17
C MET A 1 21.40 21.79 -2.39
N ASP A 2 20.15 22.25 -2.44
CA ASP A 2 18.92 21.48 -2.45
C ASP A 2 18.88 20.44 -3.57
N ARG A 3 18.79 19.16 -3.18
CA ARG A 3 18.16 18.14 -4.02
C ARG A 3 16.87 17.77 -3.34
N ALA A 4 15.87 18.64 -3.48
CA ALA A 4 14.49 18.27 -3.25
C ALA A 4 14.21 17.11 -4.21
N ALA A 5 14.08 15.90 -3.68
CA ALA A 5 13.54 14.79 -4.43
C ALA A 5 12.17 15.25 -4.96
N HIS A 6 11.99 15.26 -6.27
CA HIS A 6 10.76 15.70 -6.92
C HIS A 6 9.63 14.70 -6.61
N PHE A 7 9.08 14.78 -5.41
CA PHE A 7 7.86 14.11 -5.00
C PHE A 7 6.75 15.16 -5.02
N PHE A 8 6.03 15.22 -6.13
CA PHE A 8 4.88 16.12 -6.26
C PHE A 8 3.63 15.45 -5.72
N ILE A 9 2.92 16.22 -4.89
CA ILE A 9 1.71 15.84 -4.17
C ILE A 9 0.54 15.92 -5.15
N LEU A 10 0.04 14.75 -5.58
CA LEU A 10 -1.32 14.47 -6.06
C LEU A 10 -1.30 13.07 -6.68
N SER A 11 -1.47 12.01 -5.90
CA SER A 11 -1.45 10.65 -6.47
C SER A 11 -2.27 9.68 -5.63
N VAL A 12 -3.36 9.18 -6.24
CA VAL A 12 -4.09 8.01 -5.75
C VAL A 12 -3.38 6.78 -6.29
N ILE A 13 -2.54 6.12 -5.50
CA ILE A 13 -2.03 4.80 -5.89
C ILE A 13 -3.16 3.77 -5.74
N PHE A 14 -3.18 2.80 -6.64
CA PHE A 14 -3.82 1.55 -6.34
C PHE A 14 -2.79 0.46 -6.45
N LEU A 15 -2.53 -0.13 -5.29
CA LEU A 15 -1.75 -1.32 -5.15
C LEU A 15 -2.56 -2.46 -5.84
N LEU A 16 -1.90 -3.24 -6.67
CA LEU A 16 -2.44 -4.51 -7.13
C LEU A 16 -1.93 -5.55 -6.13
N CYS A 17 -2.71 -6.54 -5.77
CA CYS A 17 -2.13 -7.76 -5.19
C CYS A 17 -2.71 -8.90 -5.99
N LEU A 18 -1.90 -9.44 -6.89
CA LEU A 18 -2.22 -10.61 -7.69
C LEU A 18 -1.91 -11.83 -6.84
N LEU A 19 -2.95 -12.39 -6.22
CA LEU A 19 -2.88 -13.74 -5.66
C LEU A 19 -4.12 -14.51 -6.10
N PRO A 20 -3.96 -15.79 -6.51
CA PRO A 20 -5.07 -16.65 -6.84
C PRO A 20 -5.84 -16.98 -5.56
N VAL A 21 -6.94 -16.26 -5.34
CA VAL A 21 -7.95 -16.64 -4.34
C VAL A 21 -8.85 -17.69 -4.98
N ILE A 22 -8.52 -18.96 -4.76
CA ILE A 22 -9.45 -20.06 -5.01
C ILE A 22 -10.64 -19.85 -4.07
N CYS A 23 -11.83 -19.71 -4.67
CA CYS A 23 -13.08 -19.39 -3.99
C CYS A 23 -13.50 -20.52 -3.04
N SER A 24 -12.98 -20.48 -1.82
CA SER A 24 -13.44 -21.23 -0.65
C SER A 24 -13.00 -20.48 0.58
N GLN A 25 -13.89 -20.42 1.57
CA GLN A 25 -13.85 -19.53 2.73
C GLN A 25 -12.47 -19.40 3.38
N SER A 26 -12.17 -18.17 3.81
CA SER A 26 -10.90 -17.66 4.32
C SER A 26 -9.87 -17.42 3.23
N ALA A 27 -9.94 -16.22 2.64
CA ALA A 27 -8.80 -15.60 1.99
C ALA A 27 -7.60 -15.79 2.92
N LEU A 28 -6.63 -16.56 2.47
CA LEU A 28 -5.34 -16.67 3.12
C LEU A 28 -4.63 -15.33 2.84
N GLU A 29 -5.06 -14.34 3.60
CA GLU A 29 -4.61 -12.95 3.56
C GLU A 29 -3.20 -12.90 4.13
N TYR A 30 -2.21 -13.01 3.26
CA TYR A 30 -0.85 -12.72 3.64
C TYR A 30 -0.55 -11.32 3.13
N ILE A 31 0.05 -10.48 3.99
CA ILE A 31 0.97 -9.34 3.74
C ILE A 31 0.89 -8.34 4.92
N ARG A 32 2.02 -7.64 5.13
CA ARG A 32 2.28 -6.48 5.97
C ARG A 32 1.08 -5.57 6.19
N VAL A 33 0.83 -5.32 7.46
CA VAL A 33 -0.31 -4.58 8.01
C VAL A 33 -0.02 -3.08 7.99
N PHE A 34 -0.99 -2.29 7.56
CA PHE A 34 -1.07 -0.86 7.89
C PHE A 34 -1.62 -0.70 9.30
N SER A 35 -1.00 0.10 10.16
CA SER A 35 -1.52 0.41 11.50
C SER A 35 -1.72 1.90 11.68
N GLY A 36 -2.89 2.32 12.16
CA GLY A 36 -3.09 3.64 12.73
C GLY A 36 -3.76 3.60 14.08
N ASN A 37 -3.24 4.40 15.01
CA ASN A 37 -3.69 4.47 16.41
C ASN A 37 -4.60 5.67 16.70
N ALA A 38 -4.83 6.55 15.71
CA ALA A 38 -5.81 7.62 15.83
C ALA A 38 -6.48 7.88 14.47
N ILE A 39 -7.47 7.06 14.13
CA ILE A 39 -8.42 7.40 13.07
C ILE A 39 -9.37 8.44 13.69
N THR A 40 -9.22 9.71 13.33
CA THR A 40 -10.11 10.77 13.84
C THR A 40 -11.45 10.73 13.13
N ASN A 41 -11.47 10.34 11.85
CA ASN A 41 -12.69 10.09 11.09
C ASN A 41 -12.43 9.10 9.94
N MET A 42 -13.43 8.30 9.58
CA MET A 42 -13.39 7.42 8.41
C MET A 42 -14.64 7.62 7.57
N THR A 43 -14.47 8.08 6.34
CA THR A 43 -15.56 8.22 5.38
C THR A 43 -15.58 6.99 4.48
N ILE A 44 -16.74 6.33 4.39
CA ILE A 44 -16.91 5.16 3.52
C ILE A 44 -17.75 5.57 2.32
N TYR A 45 -17.15 5.56 1.14
CA TYR A 45 -17.87 5.72 -0.11
C TYR A 45 -18.25 4.35 -0.65
N LYS A 46 -19.48 4.25 -1.17
CA LYS A 46 -19.92 3.08 -1.93
C LYS A 46 -20.06 3.47 -3.39
N ASN A 47 -19.42 2.72 -4.28
CA ASN A 47 -19.69 2.88 -5.71
C ASN A 47 -21.05 2.24 -6.09
N ARG A 48 -21.50 2.43 -7.33
CA ARG A 48 -22.75 1.83 -7.85
C ARG A 48 -22.76 0.29 -7.81
N GLY A 49 -21.58 -0.35 -7.75
CA GLY A 49 -21.42 -1.80 -7.60
C GLY A 49 -21.40 -2.30 -6.16
N GLY A 50 -21.53 -1.41 -5.16
CA GLY A 50 -21.48 -1.77 -3.73
C GLY A 50 -20.07 -1.89 -3.15
N ASN A 51 -19.01 -1.62 -3.93
CA ASN A 51 -17.62 -1.63 -3.47
C ASN A 51 -17.37 -0.47 -2.51
N LYS A 52 -16.51 -0.69 -1.51
CA LYS A 52 -16.20 0.29 -0.47
C LYS A 52 -14.84 0.94 -0.72
N VAL A 53 -14.83 2.28 -0.73
CA VAL A 53 -13.61 3.09 -0.63
C VAL A 53 -13.59 3.69 0.76
N TYR A 54 -12.49 3.53 1.47
CA TYR A 54 -12.29 4.10 2.80
C TYR A 54 -11.38 5.31 2.66
N VAL A 55 -11.86 6.46 3.11
CA VAL A 55 -11.08 7.69 3.23
C VAL A 55 -10.78 7.87 4.70
N LEU A 56 -9.51 7.80 5.04
CA LEU A 56 -9.04 7.79 6.41
C LEU A 56 -8.47 9.16 6.71
N HIS A 57 -9.12 9.86 7.63
CA HIS A 57 -8.65 11.14 8.12
C HIS A 57 -7.70 10.86 9.30
N PHE A 58 -6.40 10.87 9.05
CA PHE A 58 -5.39 10.83 10.11
C PHE A 58 -4.05 11.45 9.69
N SER A 59 -3.25 11.79 10.69
CA SER A 59 -1.87 12.28 10.53
C SER A 59 -0.93 11.16 10.07
N THR A 60 0.07 11.51 9.26
CA THR A 60 1.19 10.65 8.86
C THR A 60 1.85 9.94 10.05
N GLU A 61 1.81 10.53 11.25
CA GLU A 61 2.30 9.98 12.52
C GLU A 61 1.63 8.68 12.97
N HIS A 62 0.53 8.28 12.32
CA HIS A 62 -0.25 7.09 12.66
C HIS A 62 -0.37 6.14 11.47
N TRP A 63 0.65 6.10 10.62
CA TRP A 63 0.75 5.10 9.57
C TRP A 63 2.08 4.37 9.67
N SER A 64 2.05 3.06 9.43
CA SER A 64 3.25 2.23 9.45
C SER A 64 3.08 1.01 8.56
N VAL A 65 4.18 0.53 8.00
CA VAL A 65 4.28 -0.75 7.31
C VAL A 65 4.78 -1.78 8.31
N LEU A 66 3.98 -2.80 8.64
CA LEU A 66 4.42 -3.85 9.56
C LEU A 66 5.07 -5.02 8.81
N ALA A 67 6.39 -5.06 8.83
CA ALA A 67 7.22 -6.10 8.25
C ALA A 67 7.33 -7.37 9.08
N THR A 68 7.37 -8.53 8.43
CA THR A 68 7.66 -9.81 9.11
C THR A 68 8.48 -10.73 8.22
N ASP A 69 9.35 -11.54 8.81
CA ASP A 69 10.23 -12.48 8.09
C ASP A 69 9.52 -13.75 7.57
N ARG A 70 8.23 -13.88 7.87
CA ARG A 70 7.41 -15.04 7.50
C ARG A 70 6.01 -14.56 7.15
N LEU A 71 5.33 -15.31 6.29
CA LEU A 71 3.94 -15.05 5.96
C LEU A 71 3.06 -15.14 7.21
N GLN A 72 2.28 -14.09 7.46
CA GLN A 72 1.32 -14.02 8.56
C GLN A 72 0.01 -13.41 8.09
N ARG A 73 -1.07 -13.79 8.78
CA ARG A 73 -2.39 -13.21 8.53
C ARG A 73 -2.44 -11.75 8.99
N THR A 74 -2.99 -10.88 8.15
CA THR A 74 -3.26 -9.46 8.47
C THR A 74 -3.98 -9.32 9.80
N THR A 75 -5.00 -10.16 10.05
CA THR A 75 -5.77 -10.19 11.30
C THR A 75 -4.95 -10.58 12.55
N LYS A 76 -3.92 -11.42 12.40
CA LYS A 76 -3.05 -11.82 13.51
C LYS A 76 -2.07 -10.70 13.82
N LEU A 77 -1.36 -10.22 12.80
CA LEU A 77 -0.32 -9.21 12.94
C LEU A 77 -0.90 -7.87 13.44
N SER A 78 -2.10 -7.50 12.96
CA SER A 78 -2.78 -6.28 13.40
C SER A 78 -3.14 -6.31 14.89
N ARG A 79 -3.67 -7.43 15.38
CA ARG A 79 -3.98 -7.62 16.80
C ARG A 79 -2.73 -7.57 17.67
N GLN A 80 -1.62 -8.12 17.21
CA GLN A 80 -0.35 -8.09 17.95
C GLN A 80 0.23 -6.67 18.06
N ASN A 81 -0.13 -5.78 17.14
CA ASN A 81 0.37 -4.41 17.08
C ASN A 81 -0.72 -3.36 17.40
N ASN A 82 -1.85 -3.79 17.97
CA ASN A 82 -2.96 -2.94 18.37
C ASN A 82 -3.48 -2.00 17.26
N CYS A 83 -3.48 -2.46 16.01
CA CYS A 83 -3.92 -1.63 14.88
C CYS A 83 -5.43 -1.38 14.94
N THR A 84 -5.86 -0.13 14.77
CA THR A 84 -7.30 0.19 14.64
C THR A 84 -7.88 -0.35 13.33
N TRP A 85 -7.09 -0.30 12.26
CA TRP A 85 -7.46 -0.79 10.94
C TRP A 85 -6.22 -1.38 10.27
N ALA A 86 -6.39 -2.39 9.43
CA ALA A 86 -5.32 -3.11 8.74
C ALA A 86 -5.78 -3.71 7.41
N SER A 87 -4.87 -3.76 6.43
CA SER A 87 -5.03 -4.52 5.19
C SER A 87 -3.70 -5.09 4.73
N ASN A 88 -3.76 -6.04 3.79
CA ASN A 88 -2.60 -6.55 3.09
C ASN A 88 -1.98 -5.43 2.21
N ALA A 89 -0.65 -5.40 2.12
CA ALA A 89 0.13 -4.41 1.39
C ALA A 89 0.82 -5.00 0.14
N GLY A 90 2.15 -4.89 0.04
CA GLY A 90 2.95 -5.27 -1.13
C GLY A 90 3.15 -6.78 -1.39
N PRO A 91 3.55 -7.17 -2.59
CA PRO A 91 3.60 -8.57 -3.01
C PRO A 91 4.70 -9.41 -2.34
N TYR A 92 4.60 -10.73 -2.50
CA TYR A 92 5.55 -11.71 -1.99
C TYR A 92 5.72 -12.90 -2.96
N HIS A 93 6.86 -13.59 -2.85
CA HIS A 93 7.14 -14.84 -3.56
C HIS A 93 6.56 -16.05 -2.82
N ALA A 94 6.37 -17.18 -3.50
CA ALA A 94 5.78 -18.39 -2.90
C ALA A 94 6.51 -18.90 -1.63
N ASP A 95 7.79 -18.57 -1.48
CA ASP A 95 8.61 -18.88 -0.29
C ASP A 95 8.39 -17.93 0.90
N GLY A 96 7.61 -16.86 0.71
CA GLY A 96 7.28 -15.85 1.70
C GLY A 96 8.18 -14.62 1.69
N SER A 97 9.20 -14.56 0.85
CA SER A 97 10.05 -13.37 0.70
C SER A 97 9.27 -12.22 0.05
N SER A 98 9.56 -10.99 0.46
CA SER A 98 8.90 -9.80 -0.07
C SER A 98 9.34 -9.51 -1.51
N VAL A 99 8.49 -8.86 -2.29
CA VAL A 99 8.84 -8.34 -3.61
C VAL A 99 9.05 -6.83 -3.51
N GLY A 100 10.13 -6.33 -4.11
CA GLY A 100 10.45 -4.91 -4.13
C GLY A 100 10.96 -4.36 -2.79
N LEU A 101 11.19 -3.05 -2.72
CA LEU A 101 11.70 -2.37 -1.54
C LEU A 101 10.63 -2.39 -0.46
N VAL A 102 11.06 -2.74 0.76
CA VAL A 102 10.23 -2.52 1.93
C VAL A 102 11.05 -1.92 3.07
N VAL A 103 10.62 -0.76 3.52
CA VAL A 103 11.15 -0.03 4.67
C VAL A 103 10.07 -0.01 5.75
N SER A 104 10.46 -0.26 6.99
CA SER A 104 9.55 -0.32 8.13
C SER A 104 10.28 0.22 9.35
N GLN A 105 9.75 1.27 9.97
CA GLN A 105 10.34 1.93 11.13
C GLN A 105 11.79 2.39 10.87
N GLY A 106 12.05 2.92 9.67
CA GLY A 106 13.36 3.37 9.20
C GLY A 106 14.34 2.25 8.82
N GLU A 107 13.96 0.98 9.00
CA GLU A 107 14.83 -0.15 8.68
C GLU A 107 14.47 -0.78 7.33
N ILE A 108 15.49 -1.08 6.53
CA ILE A 108 15.33 -1.88 5.31
C ILE A 108 15.01 -3.33 5.71
N ARG A 109 13.82 -3.79 5.35
CA ARG A 109 13.34 -5.15 5.62
C ARG A 109 13.46 -6.06 4.41
N HIS A 110 13.50 -5.47 3.22
CA HIS A 110 13.79 -6.15 1.96
C HIS A 110 14.26 -5.12 0.93
N GLU A 111 15.30 -5.45 0.16
CA GLU A 111 15.95 -4.51 -0.76
C GLU A 111 15.89 -5.05 -2.20
N SER A 112 14.92 -4.55 -2.96
CA SER A 112 14.80 -4.81 -4.41
C SER A 112 14.17 -3.60 -5.09
N TYR A 113 14.77 -3.09 -6.16
CA TYR A 113 14.38 -1.81 -6.77
C TYR A 113 13.66 -2.00 -8.11
N GLY A 114 12.97 -0.95 -8.57
CA GLY A 114 12.31 -0.92 -9.88
C GLY A 114 10.77 -1.04 -9.85
N GLY A 115 10.19 -1.28 -8.68
CA GLY A 115 8.73 -1.21 -8.48
C GLY A 115 8.29 0.16 -7.97
N VAL A 116 7.08 0.58 -8.34
CA VAL A 116 6.41 1.72 -7.70
C VAL A 116 5.93 1.32 -6.31
N GLY A 117 5.98 2.22 -5.35
CA GLY A 117 5.45 2.00 -4.01
C GLY A 117 4.93 3.26 -3.35
N PHE A 118 4.50 3.08 -2.11
CA PHE A 118 3.91 4.09 -1.25
C PHE A 118 4.64 4.11 0.09
N GLY A 119 4.88 5.28 0.65
CA GLY A 119 5.61 5.42 1.89
C GLY A 119 5.50 6.78 2.56
N LEU A 120 6.36 6.98 3.54
CA LEU A 120 6.58 8.24 4.25
C LEU A 120 8.06 8.62 4.20
N THR A 121 8.30 9.93 4.25
CA THR A 121 9.64 10.47 4.48
C THR A 121 10.17 10.11 5.88
N GLU A 122 11.49 10.13 6.06
CA GLU A 122 12.18 9.80 7.32
C GLU A 122 11.60 10.55 8.54
N ASP A 123 11.24 11.82 8.36
CA ASP A 123 10.64 12.67 9.39
C ASP A 123 9.13 12.44 9.61
N ASN A 124 8.53 11.50 8.87
CA ASN A 124 7.10 11.21 8.84
C ASN A 124 6.22 12.42 8.49
N THR A 125 6.71 13.43 7.78
CA THR A 125 5.90 14.62 7.46
C THR A 125 5.23 14.57 6.09
N GLN A 126 5.73 13.74 5.17
CA GLN A 126 5.27 13.71 3.79
C GLN A 126 5.03 12.30 3.27
N TRP A 127 3.96 12.14 2.51
CA TRP A 127 3.70 10.93 1.74
C TRP A 127 4.63 10.85 0.54
N VAL A 128 5.17 9.66 0.30
CA VAL A 128 6.05 9.37 -0.83
C VAL A 128 5.36 8.37 -1.75
N ILE A 129 5.32 8.71 -3.03
CA ILE A 129 4.79 7.88 -4.10
C ILE A 129 5.79 7.87 -5.23
N GLY A 130 6.23 6.69 -5.64
CA GLY A 130 7.13 6.57 -6.79
C GLY A 130 7.98 5.31 -6.77
N THR A 131 9.01 5.33 -7.61
CA THR A 131 9.96 4.23 -7.78
C THR A 131 11.29 4.63 -7.15
N PRO A 132 11.52 4.29 -5.86
CA PRO A 132 12.74 4.68 -5.17
C PRO A 132 13.94 3.93 -5.76
N ASN A 133 15.08 4.60 -5.71
CA ASN A 133 16.39 4.02 -5.91
C ASN A 133 17.14 3.96 -4.56
N ARG A 134 18.34 3.38 -4.56
CA ARG A 134 19.14 3.22 -3.35
C ARG A 134 19.46 4.53 -2.62
N SER A 135 19.62 5.63 -3.35
CA SER A 135 19.93 6.94 -2.75
C SER A 135 18.71 7.58 -2.08
N ASP A 136 17.50 7.10 -2.35
CA ASP A 136 16.28 7.62 -1.72
C ASP A 136 16.01 6.97 -0.36
N VAL A 137 16.52 5.76 -0.13
CA VAL A 137 16.22 4.94 1.06
C VAL A 137 16.52 5.63 2.39
N PRO A 138 17.65 6.36 2.57
CA PRO A 138 17.89 7.09 3.81
C PRO A 138 16.81 8.11 4.18
N TYR A 139 16.01 8.53 3.20
CA TYR A 139 14.94 9.52 3.40
C TYR A 139 13.56 8.88 3.58
N LEU A 140 13.47 7.57 3.81
CA LEU A 140 12.21 6.84 3.99
C LEU A 140 12.13 6.26 5.40
N SER A 141 11.05 6.53 6.12
CA SER A 141 10.74 5.86 7.39
C SER A 141 9.91 4.60 7.17
N GLU A 142 9.05 4.62 6.16
CA GLU A 142 8.08 3.59 5.87
C GLU A 142 7.94 3.52 4.35
N PHE A 143 8.00 2.34 3.75
CA PHE A 143 7.82 2.19 2.31
C PHE A 143 7.41 0.77 1.98
N VAL A 144 6.47 0.60 1.07
CA VAL A 144 6.09 -0.71 0.54
C VAL A 144 5.87 -0.66 -0.96
N THR A 145 6.49 -1.61 -1.66
CA THR A 145 6.38 -1.73 -3.12
C THR A 145 5.06 -2.39 -3.52
N GLY A 146 4.51 -1.92 -4.64
CA GLY A 146 3.37 -2.44 -5.37
C GLY A 146 3.68 -2.90 -6.78
N PHE A 147 2.65 -2.95 -7.63
CA PHE A 147 2.81 -3.33 -9.04
C PHE A 147 2.58 -2.19 -10.02
N ASP A 148 1.68 -1.24 -9.73
CA ASP A 148 1.29 -0.21 -10.71
C ASP A 148 0.99 1.13 -10.02
N TRP A 149 1.07 2.23 -10.78
CA TRP A 149 0.82 3.59 -10.34
C TRP A 149 -0.46 4.09 -11.00
N LEU A 150 -1.63 3.89 -10.40
CA LEU A 150 -2.86 4.16 -11.16
C LEU A 150 -3.18 5.63 -11.40
N VAL A 151 -2.91 6.53 -10.46
CA VAL A 151 -3.16 7.97 -10.63
C VAL A 151 -1.92 8.77 -10.26
N ARG A 152 -1.49 9.61 -11.19
CA ARG A 152 -0.37 10.54 -11.04
C ARG A 152 -0.80 11.93 -11.48
N ASP A 153 -0.55 12.92 -10.63
CA ASP A 153 -0.87 14.33 -10.86
C ASP A 153 -2.36 14.53 -11.24
N GLY A 154 -3.25 13.80 -10.56
CA GLY A 154 -4.69 13.82 -10.81
C GLY A 154 -5.15 13.11 -12.09
N ALA A 155 -4.24 12.54 -12.89
CA ALA A 155 -4.55 11.83 -14.12
C ALA A 155 -4.34 10.31 -13.95
N MET A 156 -5.19 9.52 -14.62
CA MET A 156 -4.96 8.07 -14.71
C MET A 156 -3.67 7.80 -15.49
N VAL A 157 -2.84 6.91 -14.98
CA VAL A 157 -1.67 6.39 -15.69
C VAL A 157 -2.11 5.15 -16.47
N ASN A 158 -1.57 4.99 -17.68
CA ASN A 158 -1.79 3.77 -18.44
C ASN A 158 -1.17 2.60 -17.68
N SER A 159 -2.00 1.60 -17.36
CA SER A 159 -1.52 0.42 -16.67
C SER A 159 -0.41 -0.24 -17.48
N THR A 160 0.66 -0.63 -16.78
CA THR A 160 1.74 -1.42 -17.37
C THR A 160 1.41 -2.92 -17.39
N ASP A 161 0.24 -3.31 -16.89
CA ASP A 161 -0.20 -4.70 -16.87
C ASP A 161 -0.60 -5.18 -18.29
N THR A 162 0.31 -5.91 -18.92
CA THR A 162 0.10 -6.54 -20.23
C THR A 162 -0.65 -7.87 -20.15
N THR A 163 -0.98 -8.36 -18.95
CA THR A 163 -1.61 -9.68 -18.75
C THR A 163 -3.13 -9.67 -19.01
N GLY A 164 -3.68 -8.49 -19.32
CA GLY A 164 -5.11 -8.27 -19.48
C GLY A 164 -5.74 -7.93 -18.13
N ALA A 165 -6.68 -6.98 -18.10
CA ALA A 165 -7.36 -6.56 -16.88
C ALA A 165 -8.22 -7.71 -16.31
N VAL A 166 -7.60 -8.60 -15.53
CA VAL A 166 -8.30 -9.71 -14.88
C VAL A 166 -9.15 -9.15 -13.74
N LEU A 167 -10.44 -9.48 -13.75
CA LEU A 167 -11.33 -9.18 -12.64
C LEU A 167 -10.90 -10.00 -11.43
N ALA A 168 -10.50 -9.33 -10.35
CA ALA A 168 -10.05 -9.97 -9.11
C ALA A 168 -10.22 -9.03 -7.91
N ALA A 169 -9.99 -9.56 -6.70
CA ALA A 169 -9.87 -8.72 -5.51
C ALA A 169 -8.62 -7.84 -5.59
N ARG A 170 -8.73 -6.57 -5.14
CA ARG A 170 -7.65 -5.57 -5.19
C ARG A 170 -7.70 -4.66 -3.96
N THR A 171 -6.52 -4.30 -3.46
CA THR A 171 -6.35 -3.36 -2.34
C THR A 171 -5.47 -2.23 -2.82
N ALA A 172 -5.87 -0.98 -2.64
CA ALA A 172 -5.25 0.22 -3.17
C ALA A 172 -4.99 1.25 -2.07
N ILE A 173 -3.87 1.96 -2.09
CA ILE A 173 -3.51 2.98 -1.09
C ILE A 173 -3.02 4.22 -1.80
N GLY A 174 -3.40 5.43 -1.38
CA GLY A 174 -2.94 6.67 -2.00
C GLY A 174 -3.29 7.88 -1.16
N VAL A 175 -3.20 9.08 -1.73
CA VAL A 175 -3.60 10.32 -1.07
C VAL A 175 -4.48 11.19 -1.96
N ASP A 176 -5.39 11.94 -1.36
CA ASP A 176 -6.16 12.96 -2.08
C ASP A 176 -5.43 14.32 -2.12
N ASP A 177 -6.10 15.31 -2.70
CA ASP A 177 -5.64 16.69 -2.85
C ASP A 177 -5.50 17.44 -1.52
N GLU A 178 -6.15 16.95 -0.47
CA GLU A 178 -6.03 17.45 0.91
C GLU A 178 -4.90 16.73 1.69
N GLY A 179 -4.20 15.76 1.09
CA GLY A 179 -3.15 14.98 1.73
C GLY A 179 -3.66 13.91 2.70
N ARG A 180 -4.95 13.58 2.64
CA ARG A 180 -5.57 12.52 3.46
C ARG A 180 -5.29 11.16 2.84
N LEU A 181 -5.15 10.14 3.68
CA LEU A 181 -4.92 8.78 3.22
C LEU A 181 -6.21 8.19 2.60
N LEU A 182 -6.07 7.67 1.39
CA LEU A 182 -7.08 6.91 0.69
C LEU A 182 -6.71 5.43 0.74
N LEU A 183 -7.70 4.59 1.04
CA LEU A 183 -7.52 3.16 1.12
C LEU A 183 -8.75 2.46 0.58
N MET A 184 -8.59 1.76 -0.52
CA MET A 184 -9.69 1.07 -1.18
C MET A 184 -9.45 -0.42 -1.16
N ILE A 185 -10.46 -1.16 -0.73
CA ILE A 185 -10.46 -2.62 -0.79
C ILE A 185 -11.68 -3.01 -1.60
N ILE A 186 -11.44 -3.69 -2.71
CA ILE A 186 -12.47 -4.28 -3.55
C ILE A 186 -12.35 -5.78 -3.41
N ASP A 187 -13.35 -6.37 -2.75
CA ASP A 187 -13.50 -7.82 -2.71
C ASP A 187 -13.82 -8.36 -4.12
N GLY A 188 -13.36 -9.57 -4.39
CA GLY A 188 -13.57 -10.20 -5.68
C GLY A 188 -12.97 -11.60 -5.72
N CYS A 189 -13.16 -12.28 -6.84
CA CYS A 189 -12.48 -13.53 -7.14
C CYS A 189 -11.85 -13.39 -8.51
N GLU A 190 -10.64 -13.89 -8.64
CA GLU A 190 -9.92 -13.88 -9.90
C GLU A 190 -10.67 -14.72 -10.93
N LYS A 191 -11.09 -14.11 -12.04
CA LYS A 191 -11.78 -14.78 -13.14
C LYS A 191 -10.84 -14.87 -14.33
N TRP A 192 -10.27 -16.05 -14.51
CA TRP A 192 -9.50 -16.44 -15.68
C TRP A 192 -10.42 -16.92 -16.81
#